data_AF-A0A484KFP5-F1
#
_entry.id   AF-A0A484KFP5-F1
#
_cell.length_a   1.000
_cell.length_b   1.000
_cell.length_c   1.000
_cell.angle_alpha   90.00
_cell.angle_beta   90.00
_cell.angle_gamma   90.00
#
_symmetry.space_group_name_H-M   'P 1'
#
loop_
_entity.id
_entity.type
_entity.pdbx_description
1 polymer ?
#
loop_
_entity_poly.entity_id
_entity_poly.type
_entity_poly.pdbx_seq_one_letter_code
_entity_poly.pdbx_strand_id
1 'polypeptide(L)'
;MKDFEGKWFITSGLNPTFDAFDCQVHEFHVEGDKLVGKLSWRIQTPDGGFFTRSAVQRFVQDPQYPGILYNHDNEYLHYQDDWYILSSQVENKADDYIFVYYRGRNDAWDGYGGAVLYTRSAILPESIVPEIRRAAERVGRNFDQFIRTDNSCGPEPPLVERLEKTVEEGEKSIIKEVEEIEGEVEKVKDTEISLFNRLLEGLKEVQKDEEYFLRELSKEEKEILDGLKMEATEVEKLFGRALPLRKLR
;
A
#
# COMPACT_ATOMS: atom_id res chain seq x y z
N MET A 1 14.05 13.83 -30.58
CA MET A 1 15.23 13.27 -29.88
C MET A 1 16.28 14.32 -29.53
N LYS A 2 16.82 15.10 -30.49
CA LYS A 2 17.87 16.10 -30.18
C LYS A 2 17.50 17.10 -29.09
N ASP A 3 16.21 17.45 -28.98
CA ASP A 3 15.75 18.38 -27.95
C ASP A 3 15.96 17.87 -26.52
N PHE A 4 16.09 16.55 -26.32
CA PHE A 4 16.44 15.96 -25.03
C PHE A 4 17.92 16.16 -24.65
N GLU A 5 18.80 16.56 -25.56
CA GLU A 5 20.25 16.61 -25.31
C GLU A 5 20.60 17.40 -24.03
N GLY A 6 21.52 16.86 -23.23
CA GLY A 6 22.00 17.47 -22.00
C GLY A 6 21.18 17.12 -20.76
N LYS A 7 21.28 17.99 -19.75
CA LYS A 7 20.74 17.76 -18.41
C LYS A 7 19.27 18.17 -18.30
N TRP A 8 18.48 17.32 -17.64
CA TRP A 8 17.08 17.52 -17.31
C TRP A 8 16.80 17.06 -15.89
N PHE A 9 15.74 17.62 -15.30
CA PHE A 9 15.23 17.25 -13.99
C PHE A 9 13.80 16.78 -14.10
N ILE A 10 13.45 15.69 -13.42
CA ILE A 10 12.04 15.41 -13.16
C ILE A 10 11.64 16.31 -11.99
N THR A 11 10.74 17.25 -12.24
CA THR A 11 10.24 18.19 -11.21
C THR A 11 8.83 17.88 -10.76
N SER A 12 8.12 17.01 -11.49
CA SER A 12 6.82 16.51 -11.08
C SER A 12 6.50 15.15 -11.69
N GLY A 13 5.79 14.31 -10.92
CA GLY A 13 5.52 12.91 -11.25
C GLY A 13 4.11 12.47 -10.84
N LEU A 14 3.47 11.62 -11.63
CA LEU A 14 2.12 11.12 -11.36
C LEU A 14 2.12 9.93 -10.40
N ASN A 15 3.05 8.99 -10.58
CA ASN A 15 3.07 7.75 -9.83
C ASN A 15 4.01 7.87 -8.62
N PRO A 16 3.52 7.95 -7.37
CA PRO A 16 4.36 8.15 -6.19
C PRO A 16 5.46 7.09 -6.03
N THR A 17 5.20 5.87 -6.47
CA THR A 17 6.13 4.75 -6.29
C THR A 17 7.35 4.84 -7.19
N PHE A 18 7.22 5.48 -8.35
CA PHE A 18 8.28 5.49 -9.37
C PHE A 18 8.75 6.90 -9.76
N ASP A 19 7.91 7.92 -9.54
CA ASP A 19 8.10 9.27 -10.07
C ASP A 19 8.35 10.34 -8.98
N ALA A 20 8.24 9.98 -7.69
CA ALA A 20 8.33 10.94 -6.58
C ALA A 20 9.65 10.89 -5.80
N PHE A 21 10.71 10.33 -6.39
CA PHE A 21 12.03 10.31 -5.76
C PHE A 21 12.68 11.70 -5.75
N ASP A 22 13.60 11.92 -4.82
CA ASP A 22 14.35 13.17 -4.75
C ASP A 22 15.56 13.14 -5.70
N CYS A 23 16.05 14.34 -6.02
CA CYS A 23 17.24 14.57 -6.83
C CYS A 23 17.25 13.72 -8.10
N GLN A 24 16.18 13.86 -8.90
CA GLN A 24 16.00 13.14 -10.16
C GLN A 24 16.68 13.91 -11.30
N VAL A 25 17.94 13.61 -11.52
CA VAL A 25 18.79 14.28 -12.51
C VAL A 25 19.14 13.31 -13.63
N HIS A 26 18.64 13.59 -14.82
CA HIS A 26 18.83 12.75 -16.00
C HIS A 26 19.64 13.50 -17.04
N GLU A 27 20.69 12.88 -17.56
CA GLU A 27 21.53 13.43 -18.63
C GLU A 27 21.34 12.59 -19.88
N PHE A 28 20.85 13.21 -20.94
CA PHE A 28 20.59 12.54 -22.21
C PHE A 28 21.59 12.96 -23.28
N HIS A 29 21.91 12.04 -24.17
CA HIS A 29 22.64 12.30 -25.40
C HIS A 29 22.11 11.44 -26.54
N VAL A 30 22.23 11.94 -27.77
CA VAL A 30 21.88 11.18 -28.97
C VAL A 30 23.08 10.38 -29.48
N GLU A 31 22.93 9.07 -29.60
CA GLU A 31 23.92 8.15 -30.17
C GLU A 31 23.31 7.48 -31.41
N GLY A 32 23.63 8.01 -32.60
CA GLY A 32 23.06 7.55 -33.86
C GLY A 32 21.55 7.81 -33.94
N ASP A 33 20.76 6.75 -33.99
CA ASP A 33 19.29 6.76 -34.00
C ASP A 33 18.68 6.53 -32.61
N LYS A 34 19.50 6.53 -31.55
CA LYS A 34 19.07 6.26 -30.18
C LYS A 34 19.21 7.48 -29.29
N LEU A 35 18.26 7.66 -28.39
CA LEU A 35 18.37 8.55 -27.24
C LEU A 35 18.87 7.74 -26.04
N VAL A 36 20.02 8.11 -25.50
CA VAL A 36 20.63 7.46 -24.35
C VAL A 36 20.47 8.35 -23.13
N GLY A 37 19.76 7.85 -22.12
CA GLY A 37 19.60 8.53 -20.83
C GLY A 37 20.47 7.90 -19.75
N LYS A 38 21.31 8.70 -19.10
CA LYS A 38 21.94 8.37 -17.81
C LYS A 38 21.07 8.96 -16.72
N LEU A 39 20.32 8.10 -16.05
CA LEU A 39 19.35 8.48 -15.04
C LEU A 39 20.00 8.36 -13.66
N SER A 40 19.74 9.32 -12.78
CA SER A 40 20.18 9.31 -11.40
C SER A 40 19.07 9.81 -10.50
N TRP A 41 18.80 9.11 -9.41
CA TRP A 41 17.81 9.51 -8.41
C TRP A 41 18.22 9.09 -7.00
N ARG A 42 17.62 9.73 -5.99
CA ARG A 42 17.82 9.41 -4.58
C ARG A 42 16.57 8.81 -3.98
N ILE A 43 16.74 7.66 -3.35
CA ILE A 43 15.70 6.99 -2.59
C ILE A 43 15.92 7.36 -1.13
N GLN A 44 14.97 8.11 -0.54
CA GLN A 44 15.02 8.43 0.88
C GLN A 44 14.91 7.16 1.72
N THR A 45 15.69 7.10 2.80
CA THR A 45 15.56 6.07 3.83
C THR A 45 14.75 6.60 5.01
N PRO A 46 14.07 5.73 5.78
CA PRO A 46 13.23 6.15 6.91
C PRO A 46 13.98 7.08 7.89
N ASP A 47 15.23 6.73 8.20
CA ASP A 47 16.14 7.51 9.05
C ASP A 47 16.56 8.88 8.50
N GLY A 48 16.02 9.32 7.36
CA GLY A 48 16.31 10.62 6.75
C GLY A 48 17.59 10.67 5.90
N GLY A 49 18.29 9.54 5.75
CA GLY A 49 19.36 9.39 4.77
C GLY A 49 18.84 9.18 3.34
N PHE A 50 19.74 8.81 2.43
CA PHE A 50 19.33 8.39 1.09
C PHE A 50 20.32 7.42 0.43
N PHE A 51 19.81 6.61 -0.52
CA PHE A 51 20.63 5.88 -1.48
C PHE A 51 20.59 6.56 -2.85
N THR A 52 21.75 6.76 -3.47
CA THR A 52 21.79 7.18 -4.88
C THR A 52 21.77 5.96 -5.78
N ARG A 53 20.87 5.95 -6.76
CA ARG A 53 20.79 4.94 -7.81
C ARG A 53 21.02 5.58 -9.16
N SER A 54 21.60 4.82 -10.07
CA SER A 54 21.73 5.23 -11.46
C SER A 54 21.40 4.09 -12.40
N ALA A 55 20.90 4.44 -13.58
CA ALA A 55 20.58 3.51 -14.65
C ALA A 55 20.91 4.14 -16.00
N VAL A 56 21.16 3.29 -16.99
CA VAL A 56 21.28 3.71 -18.39
C VAL A 56 20.11 3.12 -19.16
N GLN A 57 19.37 3.99 -19.84
CA GLN A 57 18.26 3.60 -20.71
C GLN A 57 18.53 4.03 -22.14
N ARG A 58 18.00 3.27 -23.10
CA ARG A 58 18.21 3.46 -24.52
C ARG A 58 16.88 3.43 -25.25
N PHE A 59 16.51 4.56 -25.82
CA PHE A 59 15.25 4.75 -26.49
C PHE A 59 15.45 4.87 -28.00
N VAL A 60 14.60 4.21 -28.77
CA VAL A 60 14.51 4.35 -30.23
C VAL A 60 13.23 5.10 -30.55
N GLN A 61 13.32 6.17 -31.34
CA GLN A 61 12.13 6.94 -31.74
C GLN A 61 11.34 6.18 -32.80
N ASP A 62 10.01 6.20 -32.70
CA ASP A 62 9.13 5.64 -33.71
C ASP A 62 9.29 6.40 -35.05
N PRO A 63 9.47 5.70 -36.18
CA PRO A 63 9.70 6.33 -37.48
C PRO A 63 8.46 7.06 -38.04
N GLN A 64 7.26 6.68 -37.61
CA GLN A 64 5.99 7.29 -38.04
C GLN A 64 5.51 8.35 -37.05
N TYR A 65 5.81 8.18 -35.76
CA TYR A 65 5.32 9.02 -34.68
C TYR A 65 6.47 9.60 -33.85
N PRO A 66 6.98 10.80 -34.19
CA PRO A 66 8.14 11.40 -33.51
C PRO A 66 7.96 11.60 -31.98
N GLY A 67 6.73 11.62 -31.49
CA GLY A 67 6.42 11.72 -30.07
C GLY A 67 6.51 10.40 -29.29
N ILE A 68 6.79 9.27 -29.96
CA ILE A 68 6.84 7.95 -29.34
C ILE A 68 8.29 7.46 -29.33
N LEU A 69 8.74 6.96 -28.18
CA LEU A 69 10.05 6.36 -28.02
C LEU A 69 9.94 5.02 -27.30
N TYR A 70 10.68 4.03 -27.77
CA TYR A 70 10.66 2.65 -27.26
C TYR A 70 11.98 2.31 -26.58
N ASN A 71 11.94 1.90 -25.32
CA ASN A 71 13.05 1.22 -24.65
C ASN A 71 12.67 -0.25 -24.45
N HIS A 72 13.04 -1.09 -25.42
CA HIS A 72 12.84 -2.55 -25.39
C HIS A 72 14.17 -3.27 -25.27
N ASP A 73 14.10 -4.60 -25.09
CA ASP A 73 15.24 -5.52 -25.17
C ASP A 73 16.33 -5.28 -24.11
N ASN A 74 15.92 -4.90 -22.90
CA ASN A 74 16.82 -4.72 -21.76
C ASN A 74 17.30 -6.08 -21.22
N GLU A 75 18.49 -6.52 -21.65
CA GLU A 75 19.06 -7.87 -21.39
C GLU A 75 19.02 -8.35 -19.94
N TYR A 76 19.28 -7.46 -18.97
CA TYR A 76 19.41 -7.87 -17.56
C TYR A 76 18.15 -7.74 -16.73
N LEU A 77 17.24 -6.84 -17.13
CA LEU A 77 16.10 -6.43 -16.31
C LEU A 77 14.75 -6.79 -16.95
N HIS A 78 14.76 -7.36 -18.16
CA HIS A 78 13.58 -7.94 -18.84
C HIS A 78 12.35 -7.02 -18.79
N TYR A 79 12.57 -5.72 -18.97
CA TYR A 79 11.51 -4.71 -18.93
C TYR A 79 11.43 -3.97 -20.26
N GLN A 80 10.26 -3.39 -20.50
CA GLN A 80 9.98 -2.50 -21.61
C GLN A 80 9.44 -1.20 -21.06
N ASP A 81 9.87 -0.06 -21.60
CA ASP A 81 9.37 1.25 -21.25
C ASP A 81 9.12 2.09 -22.50
N ASP A 82 7.85 2.41 -22.74
CA ASP A 82 7.37 3.15 -23.90
C ASP A 82 7.00 4.57 -23.47
N TRP A 83 7.62 5.55 -24.10
CA TRP A 83 7.40 6.96 -23.83
C TRP A 83 6.53 7.60 -24.89
N TYR A 84 5.59 8.41 -24.43
CA TYR A 84 4.67 9.22 -25.24
C TYR A 84 4.83 10.67 -24.80
N ILE A 85 5.37 11.52 -25.67
CA ILE A 85 5.51 12.95 -25.42
C ILE A 85 4.14 13.62 -25.58
N LEU A 86 3.56 14.06 -24.48
CA LEU A 86 2.24 14.70 -24.44
C LEU A 86 2.29 16.18 -24.80
N SER A 87 3.35 16.86 -24.38
CA SER A 87 3.62 18.26 -24.69
C SER A 87 5.10 18.55 -24.51
N SER A 88 5.63 19.52 -25.25
CA SER A 88 7.02 19.94 -25.12
C SER A 88 7.22 21.37 -25.61
N GLN A 89 8.13 22.09 -24.98
CA GLN A 89 8.62 23.38 -25.45
C GLN A 89 10.13 23.43 -25.18
N VAL A 90 10.93 23.51 -26.25
CA VAL A 90 12.39 23.54 -26.16
C VAL A 90 12.92 24.68 -27.01
N GLU A 91 13.19 25.81 -26.37
CA GLU A 91 13.68 27.05 -26.98
C GLU A 91 15.07 27.45 -26.45
N ASN A 92 15.76 26.53 -25.77
CA ASN A 92 17.01 26.73 -25.03
C ASN A 92 16.86 27.76 -23.90
N LYS A 93 15.74 27.71 -23.19
CA LYS A 93 15.43 28.58 -22.04
C LYS A 93 15.34 27.77 -20.74
N ALA A 94 15.36 28.48 -19.62
CA ALA A 94 15.28 27.85 -18.30
C ALA A 94 13.91 27.18 -18.04
N ASP A 95 12.87 27.66 -18.72
CA ASP A 95 11.49 27.14 -18.64
C ASP A 95 11.17 26.09 -19.70
N ASP A 96 12.17 25.63 -20.46
CA ASP A 96 12.00 24.50 -21.37
C ASP A 96 11.55 23.25 -20.60
N TYR A 97 10.64 22.49 -21.23
CA TYR A 97 10.05 21.31 -20.65
C TYR A 97 9.71 20.24 -21.68
N ILE A 98 9.65 18.99 -21.22
CA ILE A 98 9.13 17.85 -21.96
C ILE A 98 8.24 17.04 -21.02
N PHE A 99 6.96 16.93 -21.37
CA PHE A 99 5.98 16.18 -20.59
C PHE A 99 5.78 14.80 -21.20
N VAL A 100 6.14 13.77 -20.43
CA VAL A 100 6.19 12.38 -20.90
C VAL A 100 5.16 11.57 -20.13
N TYR A 101 4.33 10.84 -20.85
CA TYR A 101 3.58 9.71 -20.33
C TYR A 101 4.34 8.43 -20.66
N TYR A 102 4.48 7.53 -19.71
CA TYR A 102 5.18 6.28 -19.93
C TYR A 102 4.33 5.07 -19.55
N ARG A 103 4.57 3.97 -20.26
CA ARG A 103 3.97 2.66 -20.00
C ARG A 103 5.04 1.61 -20.11
N GLY A 104 5.10 0.75 -19.12
CA GLY A 104 6.01 -0.37 -19.17
C GLY A 104 5.44 -1.65 -18.61
N ARG A 105 6.23 -2.69 -18.82
CA ARG A 105 5.93 -4.05 -18.41
C ARG A 105 7.22 -4.82 -18.19
N ASN A 106 7.18 -5.76 -17.26
CA ASN A 106 8.24 -6.72 -17.02
C ASN A 106 7.63 -8.09 -16.68
N ASP A 107 8.48 -9.06 -16.38
CA ASP A 107 8.07 -10.43 -16.05
C ASP A 107 7.11 -10.52 -14.84
N ALA A 108 7.15 -9.54 -13.93
CA ALA A 108 6.35 -9.52 -12.71
C ALA A 108 5.03 -8.75 -12.85
N TRP A 109 4.95 -7.75 -13.74
CA TRP A 109 3.80 -6.88 -13.87
C TRP A 109 3.70 -6.26 -15.27
N ASP A 110 2.54 -6.45 -15.90
CA ASP A 110 2.16 -5.77 -17.14
C ASP A 110 1.24 -4.58 -16.81
N GLY A 111 1.75 -3.36 -16.95
CA GLY A 111 0.96 -2.14 -16.76
C GLY A 111 1.48 -1.14 -15.73
N TYR A 112 2.76 -1.20 -15.34
CA TYR A 112 3.32 -0.03 -14.65
C TYR A 112 3.32 1.16 -15.62
N GLY A 113 3.05 2.32 -15.08
CA GLY A 113 2.91 3.52 -15.88
C GLY A 113 2.70 4.74 -15.02
N GLY A 114 2.95 5.87 -15.63
CA GLY A 114 2.96 7.15 -14.94
C GLY A 114 3.16 8.26 -15.94
N ALA A 115 3.43 9.44 -15.42
CA ALA A 115 3.74 10.59 -16.23
C ALA A 115 4.72 11.47 -15.47
N VAL A 116 5.75 11.93 -16.15
CA VAL A 116 6.82 12.74 -15.58
C VAL A 116 6.99 14.02 -16.38
N LEU A 117 7.22 15.11 -15.67
CA LEU A 117 7.53 16.40 -16.26
C LEU A 117 9.03 16.65 -16.14
N TYR A 118 9.71 16.62 -17.28
CA TYR A 118 11.09 17.07 -17.39
C TYR A 118 11.16 18.58 -17.56
N THR A 119 12.03 19.24 -16.80
CA THR A 119 12.33 20.66 -16.94
C THR A 119 13.84 20.89 -16.96
N ARG A 120 14.30 21.96 -17.63
CA ARG A 120 15.71 22.38 -17.57
C ARG A 120 16.09 22.93 -16.20
N SER A 121 15.16 23.64 -15.57
CA SER A 121 15.28 24.07 -14.18
C SER A 121 15.09 22.89 -13.22
N ALA A 122 15.84 22.89 -12.11
CA ALA A 122 15.65 21.96 -11.00
C ALA A 122 14.35 22.22 -10.22
N ILE A 123 13.76 23.40 -10.38
CA ILE A 123 12.49 23.81 -9.78
C ILE A 123 11.47 23.98 -10.89
N LEU A 124 10.28 23.41 -10.72
CA LEU A 124 9.16 23.53 -11.66
C LEU A 124 8.85 25.01 -11.94
N PRO A 125 9.02 25.50 -13.19
CA PRO A 125 8.67 26.86 -13.55
C PRO A 125 7.14 27.05 -13.51
N GLU A 126 6.66 28.03 -12.76
CA GLU A 126 5.21 28.30 -12.68
C GLU A 126 4.62 28.81 -14.01
N SER A 127 5.46 29.35 -14.91
CA SER A 127 5.05 29.85 -16.23
C SER A 127 4.48 28.75 -17.14
N ILE A 128 4.94 27.50 -17.01
CA ILE A 128 4.55 26.40 -17.88
C ILE A 128 3.34 25.61 -17.35
N VAL A 129 3.01 25.75 -16.06
CA VAL A 129 1.97 24.97 -15.37
C VAL A 129 0.60 25.01 -16.10
N PRO A 130 0.12 26.15 -16.63
CA PRO A 130 -1.14 26.18 -17.39
C PRO A 130 -1.12 25.27 -18.64
N GLU A 131 0.00 25.18 -19.34
CA GLU A 131 0.12 24.30 -20.51
C GLU A 131 0.15 22.83 -20.11
N ILE A 132 0.87 22.49 -19.03
CA ILE A 132 0.93 21.11 -18.54
C ILE A 132 -0.45 20.62 -18.08
N ARG A 133 -1.22 21.47 -17.40
CA ARG A 133 -2.63 21.15 -17.05
C ARG A 133 -3.45 20.81 -18.29
N ARG A 134 -3.40 21.64 -19.33
CA ARG A 134 -4.08 21.37 -20.60
C ARG A 134 -3.60 20.08 -21.27
N ALA A 135 -2.31 19.76 -21.20
CA ALA A 135 -1.77 18.52 -21.74
C ALA A 135 -2.24 17.29 -20.95
N ALA A 136 -2.29 17.36 -19.62
CA ALA A 136 -2.79 16.29 -18.76
C ALA A 136 -4.30 16.05 -18.98
N GLU A 137 -5.10 17.11 -19.07
CA GLU A 137 -6.55 17.01 -19.29
C GLU A 137 -6.89 16.34 -20.63
N ARG A 138 -6.11 16.59 -21.69
CA ARG A 138 -6.28 15.95 -23.02
C ARG A 138 -6.18 14.42 -22.96
N VAL A 139 -5.46 13.89 -21.98
CA VAL A 139 -5.32 12.44 -21.76
C VAL A 139 -6.11 11.95 -20.54
N GLY A 140 -7.05 12.75 -20.04
CA GLY A 140 -7.93 12.39 -18.93
C GLY A 140 -7.22 12.34 -17.56
N ARG A 141 -6.16 13.13 -17.37
CA ARG A 141 -5.41 13.23 -16.11
C ARG A 141 -5.53 14.62 -15.50
N ASN A 142 -5.41 14.69 -14.18
CA ASN A 142 -5.37 15.95 -13.44
C ASN A 142 -3.93 16.21 -12.98
N PHE A 143 -3.33 17.30 -13.45
CA PHE A 143 -1.96 17.66 -13.06
C PHE A 143 -1.83 18.03 -11.58
N ASP A 144 -2.89 18.46 -10.91
CA ASP A 144 -2.86 18.79 -9.48
C ASP A 144 -2.70 17.53 -8.60
N GLN A 145 -2.83 16.32 -9.16
CA GLN A 145 -2.52 15.07 -8.49
C GLN A 145 -1.04 14.68 -8.57
N PHE A 146 -0.24 15.41 -9.36
CA PHE A 146 1.18 15.12 -9.50
C PHE A 146 1.94 15.60 -8.28
N ILE A 147 2.91 14.80 -7.86
CA ILE A 147 3.80 15.11 -6.76
C ILE A 147 4.93 15.97 -7.29
N ARG A 148 5.34 16.99 -6.54
CA ARG A 148 6.55 17.76 -6.82
C ARG A 148 7.74 17.07 -6.16
N THR A 149 8.85 16.96 -6.89
CA THR A 149 10.09 16.34 -6.42
C THR A 149 11.07 17.41 -5.94
N ASP A 150 11.85 17.12 -4.90
CA ASP A 150 12.92 18.01 -4.45
C ASP A 150 14.23 17.70 -5.20
N ASN A 151 14.72 18.67 -5.98
CA ASN A 151 15.99 18.58 -6.70
C ASN A 151 17.10 19.45 -6.09
N SER A 152 17.00 19.81 -4.81
CA SER A 152 18.06 20.50 -4.06
C SER A 152 19.39 19.73 -4.06
N CYS A 153 19.32 18.39 -4.14
CA CYS A 153 20.47 17.48 -4.29
C CYS A 153 21.58 17.69 -3.24
N GLY A 154 21.24 18.16 -2.03
CA GLY A 154 22.18 18.49 -0.95
C GLY A 154 23.02 17.29 -0.44
N PRO A 155 24.03 17.52 0.42
CA PRO A 155 24.77 16.43 1.04
C PRO A 155 23.84 15.58 1.93
N GLU A 156 24.25 14.34 2.22
CA GLU A 156 23.52 13.49 3.16
C GLU A 156 23.50 14.13 4.56
N PRO A 157 22.35 14.13 5.26
CA PRO A 157 22.27 14.64 6.61
C PRO A 157 23.26 13.93 7.55
N PRO A 158 23.85 14.64 8.52
CA PRO A 158 24.74 14.04 9.51
C PRO A 158 24.06 12.87 10.26
N LEU A 159 24.86 11.89 10.68
CA LEU A 159 24.36 10.71 11.42
C LEU A 159 23.56 11.08 12.68
N VAL A 160 23.91 12.18 13.35
CA VAL A 160 23.22 12.63 14.57
C VAL A 160 21.77 13.01 14.27
N GLU A 161 21.54 13.80 13.21
CA GLU A 161 20.19 14.21 12.78
C GLU A 161 19.35 13.00 12.34
N ARG A 162 19.99 12.01 11.69
CA ARG A 162 19.33 10.76 11.29
C ARG A 162 18.90 9.90 12.48
N LEU A 163 19.76 9.83 13.51
CA LEU A 163 19.46 9.12 14.75
C LEU A 163 18.30 9.80 15.49
N GLU A 164 18.30 11.13 15.59
CA GLU A 164 17.21 11.89 16.20
C GLU A 164 15.88 11.62 15.50
N LYS A 165 15.86 11.65 14.16
CA LYS A 165 14.65 11.34 13.39
C LYS A 165 14.16 9.91 13.60
N THR A 166 15.09 8.94 13.64
CA THR A 166 14.75 7.53 13.89
C THR A 166 14.14 7.35 15.28
N VAL A 167 14.64 8.07 16.29
CA VAL A 167 14.07 8.06 17.64
C VAL A 167 12.68 8.68 17.63
N GLU A 168 12.48 9.82 16.98
CA GLU A 168 11.16 10.48 16.88
C GLU A 168 10.12 9.61 16.18
N GLU A 169 10.48 8.94 15.08
CA GLU A 169 9.61 7.99 14.39
C GLU A 169 9.29 6.77 15.28
N GLY A 170 10.27 6.27 16.03
CA GLY A 170 10.09 5.23 17.03
C GLY A 170 9.11 5.64 18.13
N GLU A 171 9.25 6.84 18.68
CA GLU A 171 8.34 7.39 19.69
C GLU A 171 6.90 7.51 19.16
N LYS A 172 6.71 7.99 17.92
CA LYS A 172 5.39 8.05 17.27
C LYS A 172 4.78 6.66 17.07
N SER A 173 5.58 5.67 16.70
CA SER A 173 5.12 4.28 16.55
C SER A 173 4.63 3.72 17.88
N ILE A 174 5.40 3.94 18.95
CA ILE A 174 5.03 3.49 20.31
C ILE A 174 3.72 4.15 20.76
N ILE A 175 3.56 5.47 20.54
CA ILE A 175 2.31 6.17 20.89
C ILE A 175 1.12 5.56 20.17
N LYS A 176 1.25 5.31 18.86
CA LYS A 176 0.17 4.72 18.06
C LYS A 176 -0.19 3.30 18.51
N GLU A 177 0.83 2.48 18.82
CA GLU A 177 0.61 1.12 19.36
C GLU A 177 -0.09 1.18 20.71
N VAL A 178 0.25 2.14 21.58
CA VAL A 178 -0.44 2.34 22.85
C VAL A 178 -1.90 2.76 22.64
N GLU A 179 -2.20 3.68 21.71
CA GLU A 179 -3.57 4.08 21.38
C GLU A 179 -4.40 2.90 20.81
N GLU A 180 -3.81 2.07 19.96
CA GLU A 180 -4.45 0.87 19.41
C GLU A 180 -4.75 -0.16 20.53
N ILE A 181 -3.78 -0.40 21.43
CA ILE A 181 -3.95 -1.28 22.59
C ILE A 181 -5.02 -0.74 23.55
N GLU A 182 -5.03 0.54 23.86
CA GLU A 182 -6.03 1.16 24.73
C GLU A 182 -7.45 1.01 24.13
N GLY A 183 -7.59 1.22 22.82
CA GLY A 183 -8.87 1.01 22.11
C GLY A 183 -9.31 -0.46 22.02
N GLU A 184 -8.37 -1.43 22.03
CA GLU A 184 -8.69 -2.85 22.12
C GLU A 184 -9.08 -3.27 23.54
N VAL A 185 -8.38 -2.79 24.56
CA VAL A 185 -8.69 -3.05 25.97
C VAL A 185 -10.08 -2.52 26.33
N GLU A 186 -10.49 -1.38 25.78
CA GLU A 186 -11.83 -0.83 25.99
C GLU A 186 -12.95 -1.72 25.42
N LYS A 187 -12.73 -2.38 24.27
CA LYS A 187 -13.68 -3.32 23.65
C LYS A 187 -13.78 -4.66 24.38
N VAL A 188 -12.70 -5.12 25.01
CA VAL A 188 -12.66 -6.40 25.74
C VAL A 188 -13.46 -6.31 27.04
N LYS A 189 -13.47 -5.12 27.68
CA LYS A 189 -14.12 -4.89 28.98
C LYS A 189 -15.63 -5.14 28.96
N ASP A 190 -16.33 -4.75 27.89
CA ASP A 190 -17.77 -4.97 27.75
C ASP A 190 -18.11 -6.44 27.40
N THR A 191 -17.20 -7.11 26.71
CA THR A 191 -17.40 -8.49 26.25
C THR A 191 -17.23 -9.49 27.40
N GLU A 192 -16.27 -9.26 28.31
CA GLU A 192 -16.08 -10.08 29.50
C GLU A 192 -17.26 -9.97 30.49
N ILE A 193 -17.82 -8.77 30.69
CA ILE A 193 -18.99 -8.56 31.56
C ILE A 193 -20.24 -9.28 31.01
N SER A 194 -20.43 -9.25 29.67
CA SER A 194 -21.52 -9.95 28.99
C SER A 194 -21.42 -11.48 29.12
N LEU A 195 -20.23 -12.04 28.96
CA LEU A 195 -20.00 -13.48 29.09
C LEU A 195 -20.21 -13.98 30.51
N PHE A 196 -19.73 -13.25 31.53
CA PHE A 196 -19.97 -13.60 32.94
C PHE A 196 -21.46 -13.60 33.30
N ASN A 197 -22.23 -12.63 32.80
CA ASN A 197 -23.68 -12.58 33.05
C ASN A 197 -24.41 -13.76 32.38
N ARG A 198 -24.06 -14.11 31.14
CA ARG A 198 -24.65 -15.28 30.44
C ARG A 198 -24.29 -16.60 31.11
N LEU A 199 -23.09 -16.72 31.67
CA LEU A 199 -22.66 -17.91 32.40
C LEU A 199 -23.43 -18.08 33.72
N LEU A 200 -23.68 -16.98 34.43
CA LEU A 200 -24.50 -16.96 35.65
C LEU A 200 -25.98 -17.26 35.38
N GLU A 201 -26.52 -16.84 34.23
CA GLU A 201 -27.89 -17.20 33.82
C GLU A 201 -28.00 -18.69 33.46
N GLY A 202 -27.05 -19.24 32.70
CA GLY A 202 -27.03 -20.66 32.35
C GLY A 202 -26.92 -21.58 33.57
N LEU A 203 -26.10 -21.22 34.57
CA LEU A 203 -26.01 -21.96 35.84
C LEU A 203 -27.33 -21.99 36.64
N LYS A 204 -28.14 -20.93 36.56
CA LYS A 204 -29.45 -20.87 37.23
C LYS A 204 -30.51 -21.71 36.52
N GLU A 205 -30.44 -21.85 35.20
CA GLU A 205 -31.35 -22.74 34.46
C GLU A 205 -31.04 -24.21 34.74
N VAL A 206 -29.76 -24.60 34.75
CA VAL A 206 -29.37 -26.00 35.06
C VAL A 206 -29.83 -26.42 36.46
N GLN A 207 -29.75 -25.55 37.46
CA GLN A 207 -30.28 -25.85 38.81
C GLN A 207 -31.79 -26.03 38.83
N LYS A 208 -32.54 -25.27 38.01
CA LYS A 208 -34.00 -25.42 37.92
C LYS A 208 -34.39 -26.70 37.21
N ASP A 209 -33.66 -27.08 36.16
CA ASP A 209 -33.92 -28.31 35.42
C ASP A 209 -33.63 -29.56 36.26
N GLU A 210 -32.59 -29.51 37.10
CA GLU A 210 -32.31 -30.56 38.10
C GLU A 210 -33.48 -30.69 39.11
N GLU A 211 -33.98 -29.57 39.64
CA GLU A 211 -35.13 -29.59 40.55
C GLU A 211 -36.43 -30.08 39.90
N TYR A 212 -36.68 -29.72 38.64
CA TYR A 212 -37.85 -30.20 37.88
C TYR A 212 -37.77 -31.69 37.59
N PHE A 213 -36.61 -32.17 37.14
CA PHE A 213 -36.36 -33.59 36.89
C PHE A 213 -36.59 -34.43 38.15
N LEU A 214 -36.07 -33.98 39.30
CA LEU A 214 -36.29 -34.66 40.58
C LEU A 214 -37.74 -34.60 41.07
N ARG A 215 -38.53 -33.60 40.66
CA ARG A 215 -39.96 -33.49 41.02
C ARG A 215 -40.86 -34.40 40.18
N GLU A 216 -40.55 -34.60 38.90
CA GLU A 216 -41.37 -35.43 38.00
C GLU A 216 -41.18 -36.94 38.19
N LEU A 217 -40.09 -37.37 38.82
CA LEU A 217 -39.86 -38.79 39.13
C LEU A 217 -40.89 -39.35 40.13
N SER A 218 -41.49 -40.49 39.80
CA SER A 218 -42.40 -41.24 40.68
C SER A 218 -41.68 -41.86 41.88
N LYS A 219 -42.41 -42.32 42.91
CA LYS A 219 -41.80 -42.91 44.12
C LYS A 219 -40.95 -44.14 43.81
N GLU A 220 -41.40 -44.97 42.87
CA GLU A 220 -40.72 -46.21 42.47
C GLU A 220 -39.42 -45.90 41.70
N GLU A 221 -39.41 -44.86 40.86
CA GLU A 221 -38.20 -44.44 40.13
C GLU A 221 -37.16 -43.77 41.05
N LYS A 222 -37.61 -43.04 42.08
CA LYS A 222 -36.72 -42.46 43.11
C LYS A 222 -36.03 -43.52 43.95
N GLU A 223 -36.73 -44.59 44.34
CA GLU A 223 -36.14 -45.71 45.10
C GLU A 223 -35.12 -46.51 44.26
N ILE A 224 -35.36 -46.65 42.95
CA ILE A 224 -34.39 -47.28 42.03
C ILE A 224 -33.12 -46.43 41.89
N LEU A 225 -33.25 -45.11 41.78
CA LEU A 225 -32.10 -44.17 41.72
C LEU A 225 -31.27 -44.19 43.01
N ASP A 226 -31.90 -44.18 44.18
CA ASP A 226 -31.21 -44.24 45.48
C ASP A 226 -30.49 -45.59 45.70
N GLY A 227 -31.08 -46.69 45.22
CA GLY A 227 -30.49 -48.03 45.29
C GLY A 227 -29.28 -48.22 44.36
N LEU A 228 -29.23 -47.48 43.25
CA LEU A 228 -28.17 -47.59 42.24
C LEU A 228 -26.93 -46.73 42.54
N LYS A 229 -27.02 -45.72 43.42
CA LYS A 229 -25.92 -44.78 43.74
C LYS A 229 -25.20 -44.22 42.50
N MET A 230 -25.93 -43.94 41.42
CA MET A 230 -25.36 -43.51 40.15
C MET A 230 -25.23 -41.98 40.10
N GLU A 231 -24.17 -41.48 39.47
CA GLU A 231 -24.02 -40.05 39.20
C GLU A 231 -24.92 -39.60 38.04
N ALA A 232 -25.29 -38.32 38.00
CA ALA A 232 -26.23 -37.75 37.02
C ALA A 232 -25.87 -38.06 35.55
N THR A 233 -24.57 -38.18 35.25
CA THR A 233 -24.05 -38.49 33.91
C THR A 233 -24.31 -39.92 33.45
N GLU A 234 -24.50 -40.86 34.39
CA GLU A 234 -24.77 -42.26 34.06
C GLU A 234 -26.27 -42.53 33.84
N VAL A 235 -27.13 -41.74 34.50
CA VAL A 235 -28.60 -41.76 34.32
C VAL A 235 -28.99 -41.31 32.92
N GLU A 236 -28.36 -40.24 32.42
CA GLU A 236 -28.60 -39.70 31.08
C GLU A 236 -28.27 -40.72 29.96
N LYS A 237 -27.23 -41.54 30.15
CA LYS A 237 -26.88 -42.63 29.22
C LYS A 237 -27.90 -43.77 29.20
N LEU A 238 -28.56 -44.04 30.33
CA LEU A 238 -29.47 -45.17 30.50
C LEU A 238 -30.88 -44.85 29.99
N PHE A 239 -31.37 -43.64 30.24
CA PHE A 239 -32.73 -43.23 29.87
C PHE A 239 -32.80 -42.34 28.62
N GLY A 240 -31.70 -41.69 28.22
CA GLY A 240 -31.64 -40.79 27.06
C GLY A 240 -31.91 -41.46 25.71
N ARG A 241 -31.96 -42.80 25.64
CA ARG A 241 -32.32 -43.56 24.43
C ARG A 241 -33.75 -44.10 24.42
N ALA A 242 -34.52 -43.92 25.49
CA ALA A 242 -35.83 -44.56 25.64
C ALA A 242 -37.04 -43.63 25.38
N LEU A 243 -36.83 -42.38 24.99
CA LEU A 243 -37.95 -41.52 24.58
C LEU A 243 -38.35 -41.81 23.13
N PRO A 244 -39.60 -42.25 22.87
CA PRO A 244 -40.05 -42.56 21.53
C PRO A 244 -40.10 -41.29 20.69
N LEU A 245 -39.43 -41.34 19.53
CA LEU A 245 -39.62 -40.39 18.43
C LEU A 245 -41.12 -40.29 18.10
N ARG A 246 -41.82 -39.30 18.65
CA ARG A 246 -43.15 -38.91 18.19
C ARG A 246 -43.06 -37.65 17.32
N LYS A 247 -43.01 -37.95 16.02
CA LYS A 247 -43.47 -37.20 14.84
C LYS A 247 -44.06 -35.80 15.07
N LEU A 248 -43.42 -34.82 14.41
CA LEU A 248 -43.96 -33.74 13.56
C LEU A 248 -45.31 -33.09 13.95
N ARG A 249 -45.26 -31.80 14.32
CA ARG A 249 -45.77 -30.69 13.49
C ARG A 249 -45.18 -29.36 13.90
#